data_AF-A0A3A5R8J1-F1
#
_entry.id   AF-A0A3A5R8J1-F1
#
_cell.length_a   1.000
_cell.length_b   1.000
_cell.length_c   1.000
_cell.angle_alpha   90.00
_cell.angle_beta   90.00
_cell.angle_gamma   90.00
#
_symmetry.space_group_name_H-M   'P 1'
#
loop_
_entity.id
_entity.type
_entity.pdbx_description
1 polymer ?
#
loop_
_entity_poly.entity_id
_entity_poly.type
_entity_poly.pdbx_seq_one_letter_code
_entity_poly.pdbx_strand_id
1 'polypeptide(L)'
;MDRGIITISETGAVTMPTTPVWMTLFEIADLFGVFSSDVRKIIRSAYKSRELDEQITMRYIKNGNRISMDVYSLEMITAISFRICSRESTFFRKYVLKKLLRENKNINYLLLGLNEKNGSYSNPS
;
A
#
# COMPACT_ATOMS: atom_id res chain seq x y z
N MET A 1 6.26 -17.96 -11.66
CA MET A 1 5.37 -16.81 -11.94
C MET A 1 6.25 -15.58 -11.91
N ASP A 2 6.30 -14.85 -13.01
CA ASP A 2 7.00 -13.56 -13.02
C ASP A 2 6.20 -12.57 -12.19
N ARG A 3 6.84 -12.04 -11.15
CA ARG A 3 6.24 -11.06 -10.24
C ARG A 3 7.20 -9.94 -9.95
N GLY A 4 6.64 -8.76 -9.78
CA GLY A 4 7.36 -7.57 -9.39
C GLY A 4 7.31 -7.33 -7.89
N ILE A 5 8.41 -6.77 -7.37
CA ILE A 5 8.53 -6.28 -6.00
C ILE A 5 8.65 -4.75 -6.09
N ILE A 6 7.89 -4.05 -5.26
CA ILE A 6 8.01 -2.60 -5.11
C ILE A 6 9.22 -2.34 -4.21
N THR A 7 9.99 -1.30 -4.51
CA THR A 7 11.07 -0.84 -3.63
C THR A 7 10.91 0.64 -3.29
N ILE A 8 11.45 1.03 -2.14
CA ILE A 8 11.52 2.42 -1.69
C ILE A 8 12.98 2.68 -1.33
N SER A 9 13.61 3.66 -1.98
CA SER A 9 14.98 4.05 -1.65
C SER A 9 15.03 4.75 -0.28
N GLU A 10 16.24 4.89 0.28
CA GLU A 10 16.47 5.69 1.50
C GLU A 10 15.96 7.13 1.38
N THR A 11 16.01 7.69 0.16
CA THR A 11 15.50 9.04 -0.16
C THR A 11 13.99 9.10 -0.36
N GLY A 12 13.28 7.97 -0.24
CA GLY A 12 11.83 7.87 -0.38
C GLY A 12 11.34 7.77 -1.82
N ALA A 13 12.21 7.46 -2.79
CA ALA A 13 11.81 7.23 -4.17
C ALA A 13 11.18 5.84 -4.30
N VAL A 14 9.90 5.80 -4.68
CA VAL A 14 9.15 4.57 -4.92
C VAL A 14 9.40 4.10 -6.35
N THR A 15 9.88 2.86 -6.51
CA THR A 15 10.10 2.24 -7.82
C THR A 15 9.08 1.13 -8.04
N MET A 16 8.28 1.25 -9.10
CA MET A 16 7.34 0.22 -9.51
C MET A 16 8.00 -0.74 -10.51
N PRO A 17 7.81 -2.05 -10.35
CA PRO A 17 8.27 -3.03 -11.32
C PRO A 17 7.45 -2.93 -12.62
N THR A 18 8.04 -3.40 -13.72
CA THR A 18 7.36 -3.53 -15.02
C THR A 18 6.45 -4.76 -15.11
N THR A 19 6.71 -5.77 -14.27
CA THR A 19 5.87 -6.96 -14.11
C THR A 19 4.77 -6.74 -13.07
N PRO A 20 3.65 -7.50 -13.13
CA PRO A 20 2.59 -7.42 -12.12
C PRO A 20 3.11 -7.58 -10.70
N VAL A 21 2.69 -6.68 -9.81
CA VAL A 21 3.12 -6.70 -8.40
C VAL A 21 2.44 -7.85 -7.67
N TRP A 22 3.26 -8.73 -7.11
CA TRP A 22 2.85 -9.74 -6.14
C TRP A 22 3.95 -9.85 -5.10
N MET A 23 3.65 -9.52 -3.85
CA MET A 23 4.65 -9.49 -2.78
C MET A 23 4.22 -10.39 -1.63
N THR A 24 5.19 -11.10 -1.06
CA THR A 24 4.97 -11.91 0.15
C THR A 24 4.76 -11.00 1.35
N LEU A 25 4.19 -11.57 2.42
CA LEU A 25 4.05 -10.89 3.69
C LEU A 25 5.37 -10.30 4.21
N PHE A 26 6.49 -10.98 4.02
CA PHE A 26 7.82 -10.53 4.45
C PHE A 26 8.33 -9.37 3.60
N GLU A 27 8.20 -9.46 2.28
CA GLU A 27 8.61 -8.37 1.39
C GLU A 27 7.79 -7.09 1.65
N ILE A 28 6.51 -7.20 2.03
CA ILE A 28 5.68 -6.05 2.42
C ILE A 28 6.14 -5.47 3.76
N ALA A 29 6.52 -6.33 4.71
CA ALA A 29 7.05 -5.90 6.00
C ALA A 29 8.37 -5.13 5.81
N ASP A 30 9.27 -5.66 4.97
CA ASP A 30 10.53 -5.02 4.62
C ASP A 30 10.30 -3.70 3.86
N LEU A 31 9.38 -3.69 2.89
CA LEU A 31 8.99 -2.49 2.13
C LEU A 31 8.58 -1.33 3.04
N PHE A 32 7.84 -1.62 4.12
CA PHE A 32 7.31 -0.61 5.02
C PHE A 32 8.10 -0.44 6.32
N GLY A 33 9.19 -1.20 6.51
CA GLY A 33 10.01 -1.14 7.73
C GLY A 33 9.23 -1.51 8.99
N VAL A 34 8.34 -2.51 8.91
CA VAL A 34 7.50 -2.96 10.05
C VAL A 34 7.67 -4.44 10.34
N PHE A 35 7.10 -4.91 11.45
CA PHE A 35 7.05 -6.34 11.73
C PHE A 35 6.03 -7.07 10.86
N SER A 36 6.41 -8.26 10.41
CA SER A 36 5.57 -9.21 9.66
C SER A 36 4.26 -9.54 10.39
N SER A 37 4.27 -9.54 11.73
CA SER A 37 3.09 -9.76 12.57
C SER A 37 2.03 -8.66 12.40
N ASP A 38 2.44 -7.40 12.20
CA ASP A 38 1.52 -6.27 12.03
C ASP A 38 0.89 -6.29 10.64
N VAL A 39 1.68 -6.59 9.62
CA VAL A 39 1.18 -6.86 8.26
C VAL A 39 0.14 -7.97 8.28
N ARG A 40 0.43 -9.08 8.97
CA ARG A 40 -0.52 -10.21 9.12
C ARG A 40 -1.84 -9.80 9.76
N LYS A 41 -1.79 -8.99 10.83
CA LYS A 41 -3.00 -8.49 11.52
C LYS A 41 -3.85 -7.65 10.57
N ILE A 42 -3.22 -6.78 9.79
CA ILE A 42 -3.89 -5.92 8.84
C ILE A 42 -4.57 -6.73 7.72
N ILE A 43 -3.85 -7.67 7.11
CA ILE A 43 -4.39 -8.56 6.05
C ILE A 43 -5.62 -9.31 6.57
N ARG A 44 -5.50 -9.96 7.73
CA ARG A 44 -6.61 -10.68 8.36
C ARG A 44 -7.80 -9.78 8.63
N SER A 45 -7.55 -8.55 9.09
CA SER A 45 -8.60 -7.57 9.34
C SER A 45 -9.31 -7.17 8.04
N ALA A 46 -8.58 -6.91 6.96
CA ALA A 46 -9.15 -6.50 5.68
C ALA A 46 -10.05 -7.58 5.06
N TYR A 47 -9.66 -8.86 5.18
CA TYR A 47 -10.50 -9.97 4.73
C TYR A 47 -11.71 -10.20 5.65
N LYS A 48 -11.51 -10.10 6.98
CA LYS A 48 -12.61 -10.24 7.94
C LYS A 48 -13.68 -9.16 7.76
N SER A 49 -13.28 -7.92 7.46
CA SER A 49 -14.19 -6.81 7.18
C SER A 49 -14.76 -6.82 5.77
N ARG A 50 -14.33 -7.77 4.90
CA ARG A 50 -14.70 -7.85 3.49
C ARG A 50 -14.36 -6.57 2.70
N GLU A 51 -13.36 -5.82 3.15
CA GLU A 51 -12.84 -4.67 2.41
C GLU A 51 -12.10 -5.10 1.15
N LEU A 52 -11.51 -6.29 1.18
CA LEU A 52 -10.80 -6.90 0.04
C LEU A 52 -11.27 -8.33 -0.14
N ASP A 53 -11.26 -8.79 -1.39
CA ASP A 53 -11.55 -10.18 -1.76
C ASP A 53 -10.24 -10.98 -1.82
N GLU A 54 -10.18 -12.04 -1.03
CA GLU A 54 -9.05 -12.96 -0.97
C GLU A 54 -8.79 -13.64 -2.33
N GLN A 55 -9.83 -13.96 -3.10
CA GLN A 55 -9.69 -14.59 -4.42
C GLN A 55 -9.02 -13.68 -5.46
N ILE A 56 -9.18 -12.37 -5.30
CA ILE A 56 -8.64 -11.36 -6.21
C ILE A 56 -7.24 -10.92 -5.75
N THR A 57 -7.07 -10.74 -4.44
CA THR A 57 -5.90 -10.05 -3.87
C THR A 57 -4.82 -10.98 -3.32
N MET A 58 -5.07 -12.28 -3.24
CA MET A 58 -4.10 -13.28 -2.78
C MET A 58 -3.87 -14.36 -3.83
N ARG A 59 -2.62 -14.81 -3.96
CA ARG A 59 -2.25 -15.99 -4.76
C ARG A 59 -1.25 -16.85 -4.00
N TYR A 60 -1.23 -18.13 -4.35
CA TYR A 60 -0.21 -19.07 -3.89
C TYR A 60 0.85 -19.25 -4.98
N ILE A 61 2.11 -18.98 -4.65
CA ILE A 61 3.24 -19.29 -5.53
C ILE A 61 4.06 -20.43 -4.94
N LYS A 62 4.51 -21.36 -5.78
CA LYS A 62 5.44 -22.41 -5.36
C LYS A 62 6.88 -21.88 -5.44
N ASN A 63 7.58 -21.86 -4.32
CA ASN A 63 9.03 -21.69 -4.29
C ASN A 63 9.68 -23.08 -4.35
N GLY A 64 10.03 -23.51 -5.56
CA GLY A 64 10.55 -24.86 -5.82
C GLY A 64 9.55 -25.99 -5.48
N ASN A 65 10.08 -27.17 -5.15
CA ASN A 65 9.27 -28.39 -5.03
C ASN A 65 8.51 -28.57 -3.71
N ARG A 66 8.61 -27.67 -2.72
CA ARG A 66 8.09 -27.99 -1.37
C ARG A 66 7.36 -26.88 -0.61
N ILE A 67 7.53 -25.59 -0.93
CA ILE A 67 6.92 -24.51 -0.13
C ILE A 67 6.07 -23.60 -1.02
N SER A 68 4.76 -23.59 -0.77
CA SER A 68 3.87 -22.56 -1.30
C SER A 68 3.92 -21.34 -0.39
N MET A 69 4.03 -20.15 -0.96
CA MET A 69 4.01 -18.87 -0.26
C MET A 69 2.82 -18.04 -0.72
N ASP A 70 2.18 -17.38 0.23
CA ASP A 70 1.12 -16.42 -0.04
C ASP A 70 1.75 -15.13 -0.55
N VAL A 71 1.26 -14.64 -1.68
CA VAL A 71 1.59 -13.34 -2.24
C VAL A 71 0.35 -12.50 -2.42
N TYR A 72 0.53 -11.19 -2.23
CA TYR A 72 -0.54 -10.22 -2.20
C TYR A 72 -0.39 -9.21 -3.33
N SER A 73 -1.52 -8.79 -3.89
CA SER A 73 -1.59 -7.86 -5.00
C SER A 73 -1.24 -6.42 -4.59
N LEU A 74 -1.04 -5.55 -5.59
CA LEU A 74 -0.87 -4.10 -5.38
C LEU A 74 -2.01 -3.48 -4.56
N GLU A 75 -3.23 -3.99 -4.70
CA GLU A 75 -4.41 -3.49 -3.99
C GLU A 75 -4.28 -3.73 -2.48
N MET A 76 -3.91 -4.94 -2.07
CA MET A 76 -3.64 -5.26 -0.67
C MET A 76 -2.47 -4.43 -0.12
N ILE A 77 -1.37 -4.31 -0.88
CA ILE A 77 -0.21 -3.49 -0.47
C ILE A 77 -0.61 -2.03 -0.26
N THR A 78 -1.48 -1.51 -1.12
CA THR A 78 -2.03 -0.16 -1.00
C THR A 78 -2.87 -0.01 0.25
N ALA A 79 -3.80 -0.93 0.52
CA ALA A 79 -4.62 -0.91 1.74
C ALA A 79 -3.75 -0.96 3.02
N ILE A 80 -2.71 -1.80 3.04
CA ILE A 80 -1.76 -1.88 4.14
C ILE A 80 -1.06 -0.53 4.37
N SER A 81 -0.64 0.14 3.31
CA SER A 81 0.03 1.45 3.41
C SER A 81 -0.82 2.53 4.09
N PHE A 82 -2.15 2.44 3.97
CA PHE A 82 -3.09 3.37 4.63
C PHE A 82 -3.32 3.06 6.11
N ARG A 83 -3.04 1.83 6.55
CA ARG A 83 -3.20 1.41 7.95
C ARG A 83 -1.91 1.48 8.75
N ILE A 84 -0.75 1.51 8.08
CA ILE A 84 0.58 1.62 8.71
C ILE A 84 1.04 3.08 8.78
N CYS A 85 1.63 3.46 9.91
CA CYS A 85 2.27 4.75 10.13
C CYS A 85 3.80 4.61 10.16
N SER A 86 4.42 4.32 9.01
CA SER A 86 5.88 4.33 8.85
C SER A 86 6.32 5.43 7.89
N ARG A 87 7.62 5.69 7.87
CA ARG A 87 8.23 6.66 6.94
C ARG A 87 8.01 6.19 5.50
N GLU A 88 8.26 4.91 5.27
CA GLU A 88 8.14 4.21 3.99
C GLU A 88 6.69 4.16 3.53
N SER A 89 5.72 3.87 4.42
CA SER A 89 4.29 3.90 4.06
C SER A 89 3.84 5.30 3.64
N THR A 90 4.40 6.34 4.26
CA THR A 90 4.12 7.74 3.89
C THR A 90 4.66 8.09 2.50
N PHE A 91 5.86 7.63 2.14
CA PHE A 91 6.38 7.79 0.78
C PHE A 91 5.52 7.06 -0.24
N PHE A 92 5.13 5.81 0.05
CA PHE A 92 4.27 5.02 -0.82
C PHE A 92 2.90 5.67 -1.04
N ARG A 93 2.22 6.12 0.02
CA ARG A 93 0.92 6.83 -0.08
C ARG A 93 1.04 8.08 -0.95
N LYS A 94 2.08 8.90 -0.73
CA LYS A 94 2.34 10.09 -1.56
C LYS A 94 2.54 9.72 -3.03
N TYR A 95 3.25 8.63 -3.31
CA TYR A 95 3.44 8.15 -4.67
C TYR A 95 2.13 7.72 -5.32
N VAL A 96 1.32 6.88 -4.65
CA VAL A 96 0.02 6.41 -5.14
C VAL A 96 -0.91 7.60 -5.41
N LEU A 97 -1.03 8.53 -4.46
CA LEU A 97 -1.86 9.73 -4.61
C LEU A 97 -1.40 10.60 -5.78
N LYS A 98 -0.10 10.87 -5.91
CA LYS A 98 0.46 11.64 -7.05
C LYS A 98 0.18 10.96 -8.39
N LYS A 99 0.17 9.62 -8.44
CA LYS A 99 -0.14 8.88 -9.66
C LYS A 99 -1.63 8.98 -10.01
N LEU A 100 -2.52 8.78 -9.03
CA LEU A 100 -3.97 8.95 -9.20
C LEU A 100 -4.34 10.36 -9.66
N LEU A 101 -3.72 11.40 -9.08
CA LEU A 101 -3.96 12.79 -9.45
C LEU A 101 -3.51 13.14 -10.88
N ARG A 102 -2.49 12.45 -11.39
CA ARG A 102 -2.05 12.61 -12.79
C ARG A 102 -3.02 11.96 -13.76
N GLU A 103 -3.54 10.79 -13.40
CA GLU A 103 -4.45 10.01 -14.23
C GLU A 103 -5.89 10.56 -14.19
N ASN A 104 -6.29 11.19 -13.08
CA ASN A 104 -7.65 11.70 -12.89
C ASN A 104 -7.67 13.15 -12.37
N LYS A 105 -7.78 14.11 -13.30
CA LYS A 105 -7.82 15.55 -12.99
C LYS A 105 -8.98 15.96 -12.08
N ASN A 106 -10.07 15.19 -12.03
CA ASN A 106 -11.24 15.50 -11.21
C ASN A 106 -11.01 15.31 -9.71
N ILE A 107 -10.08 14.42 -9.31
CA ILE A 107 -9.73 14.21 -7.90
C ILE A 107 -8.92 15.41 -7.34
N ASN A 108 -8.18 16.15 -8.19
CA ASN A 108 -7.46 17.36 -7.76
C ASN A 108 -8.41 18.41 -7.16
N TYR A 109 -9.59 18.61 -7.76
CA TYR A 109 -10.54 19.62 -7.28
C TYR A 109 -11.14 19.24 -5.91
N LEU A 110 -11.38 17.95 -5.66
CA LEU A 110 -11.93 17.50 -4.37
C LEU A 110 -10.91 17.66 -3.23
N LEU A 111 -9.62 17.39 -3.47
CA LEU A 111 -8.57 17.50 -2.45
C LEU A 111 -8.17 18.96 -2.17
N LEU A 112 -8.20 19.85 -3.17
CA LEU A 112 -8.06 21.29 -2.96
C LEU A 112 -9.19 21.83 -2.05
N GLY A 113 -10.45 21.47 -2.34
CA GLY A 113 -11.59 21.89 -1.53
C GLY A 113 -11.61 21.34 -0.10
N LEU A 114 -10.91 20.24 0.18
CA LEU A 114 -10.73 19.70 1.53
C LEU A 114 -9.58 20.38 2.31
N ASN A 115 -8.53 20.84 1.61
CA ASN A 115 -7.43 21.59 2.24
C ASN A 115 -7.84 23.01 2.66
N GLU A 116 -8.80 23.63 1.97
CA GLU A 116 -9.32 24.95 2.34
C GLU A 116 -10.13 24.96 3.65
N LYS A 117 -10.70 23.81 4.06
CA LYS A 117 -11.54 23.72 5.26
C LYS A 117 -10.79 23.50 6.59
N ASN A 118 -9.47 23.33 6.56
CA ASN A 118 -8.66 23.12 7.77
C ASN A 118 -7.92 24.39 8.25
N GLY A 119 -8.21 25.56 7.67
CA GLY A 119 -7.51 26.82 7.95
C GLY A 119 -8.17 27.77 8.95
N SER A 120 -9.28 27.42 9.60
CA SER A 120 -9.97 28.34 10.53
C SER A 120 -10.32 27.70 11.87
N TYR A 121 -9.31 27.57 12.74
CA TYR A 121 -9.53 27.62 14.18
C TYR A 121 -8.78 28.82 14.73
N SER A 122 -9.43 29.99 14.65
CA SER A 122 -9.10 31.16 15.45
C SER A 122 -9.35 30.83 16.93
N ASN A 123 -8.29 30.86 17.74
CA ASN A 123 -8.39 30.79 19.20
C ASN A 123 -9.28 31.92 19.73
N PRO A 124 -10.27 31.66 20.59
CA PRO A 124 -10.91 32.71 21.36
C PRO A 124 -10.00 33.07 22.54
N SER A 125 -9.61 34.35 22.57
CA SER A 125 -9.11 35.08 23.74
C SER A 125 -10.22 35.27 24.77
#